data_AF-A0A5A8CDK8-F1
#
_entry.id   AF-A0A5A8CDK8-F1
#
_cell.length_a   1.000
_cell.length_b   1.000
_cell.length_c   1.000
_cell.angle_alpha   90.00
_cell.angle_beta   90.00
_cell.angle_gamma   90.00
#
_symmetry.space_group_name_H-M   'P 1'
#
loop_
_entity.id
_entity.type
_entity.pdbx_description
1 polymer ?
#
loop_
_entity_poly.entity_id
_entity_poly.type
_entity_poly.pdbx_seq_one_letter_code
_entity_poly.pdbx_strand_id
1 'polypeptide(L)'
;MSVSAVRWYAHRSRLLDRAFPPLRLIADDAAALFAFLAARECLYLSAGTVSSYIGAITGFAGRTMGVRSTPDVLAHKLVAVRLAAWLPKTVDTRPPVPRRAFLDACSDKSAPLACRLALAFCFDTVSRSSDYLTESRADSCKPVPMPLGHVTVGLCPKGFPVVDLRTTVKGDRKGVVTTIRASCSPGSPECHPCGLNAAKNIRAWVVWRRERGASPDEPLWRLADGRGATAEDVLDLLRKHTDLAVSLHTTRISSASEAVARGGFTLGQLATLGGWSSADACRRYVRTIVVGAS
;
A
#
# COMPACT_ATOMS: atom_id res chain seq x y z
N MET A 1 -19.11 -2.78 -9.65
CA MET A 1 -19.15 -2.29 -11.04
C MET A 1 -17.77 -2.45 -11.67
N SER A 2 -17.49 -3.65 -12.17
CA SER A 2 -16.18 -4.10 -12.64
C SER A 2 -16.19 -4.23 -14.16
N VAL A 3 -15.06 -3.94 -14.82
CA VAL A 3 -14.63 -4.41 -16.17
C VAL A 3 -15.53 -4.07 -17.38
N SER A 4 -16.85 -4.04 -17.24
CA SER A 4 -17.85 -3.81 -18.28
C SER A 4 -17.81 -2.39 -18.86
N ALA A 5 -17.58 -1.36 -18.03
CA ALA A 5 -17.50 0.02 -18.52
C ALA A 5 -16.25 0.25 -19.38
N VAL A 6 -15.11 -0.32 -18.99
CA VAL A 6 -13.84 -0.23 -19.75
C VAL A 6 -13.91 -1.07 -21.04
N ARG A 7 -14.52 -2.27 -20.98
CA ARG A 7 -14.76 -3.09 -22.19
C ARG A 7 -15.75 -2.43 -23.14
N TRP A 8 -16.81 -1.81 -22.63
CA TRP A 8 -17.78 -1.05 -23.41
C TRP A 8 -17.11 0.15 -24.11
N TYR A 9 -16.26 0.89 -23.38
CA TYR A 9 -15.46 1.99 -23.94
C TYR A 9 -14.45 1.53 -25.00
N ALA A 10 -13.72 0.45 -24.75
CA ALA A 10 -12.75 -0.10 -25.69
C ALA A 10 -13.43 -0.68 -26.95
N HIS A 11 -14.62 -1.26 -26.81
CA HIS A 11 -15.42 -1.76 -27.91
C HIS A 11 -15.98 -0.61 -28.77
N ARG A 12 -16.51 0.45 -28.14
CA ARG A 12 -16.93 1.68 -28.85
C ARG A 12 -15.76 2.43 -29.49
N SER A 13 -14.58 2.43 -28.89
CA SER A 13 -13.38 3.08 -29.46
C SER A 13 -12.91 2.41 -30.74
N ARG A 14 -13.02 1.08 -30.88
CA ARG A 14 -12.68 0.35 -32.12
C ARG A 14 -13.70 0.60 -33.25
N LEU A 15 -14.95 0.89 -32.90
CA LEU A 15 -15.98 1.29 -33.88
C LEU A 15 -15.78 2.74 -34.38
N LEU A 16 -14.92 3.53 -33.72
CA LEU A 16 -14.69 4.95 -33.98
C LEU A 16 -13.34 5.25 -34.65
N ASP A 17 -12.69 4.24 -35.24
CA ASP A 17 -11.38 4.33 -35.93
C ASP A 17 -11.32 5.30 -37.13
N ARG A 18 -12.36 6.12 -37.35
CA ARG A 18 -12.39 7.18 -38.36
C ARG A 18 -12.60 8.60 -37.84
N ALA A 19 -12.57 8.84 -36.53
CA ALA A 19 -12.56 10.21 -36.02
C ALA A 19 -11.72 10.30 -34.73
N PHE A 20 -10.53 10.89 -34.84
CA PHE A 20 -9.66 11.23 -33.70
C PHE A 20 -10.06 12.51 -32.91
N PRO A 21 -10.87 13.47 -33.42
CA PRO A 21 -11.40 14.60 -32.63
C PRO A 21 -12.36 14.29 -31.44
N PRO A 22 -13.24 13.27 -31.44
CA PRO A 22 -14.26 13.06 -30.41
C PRO A 22 -13.72 12.60 -29.06
N LEU A 23 -12.52 12.00 -28.99
CA LEU A 23 -12.00 11.43 -27.74
C LEU A 23 -11.61 12.49 -26.69
N ARG A 24 -11.27 13.71 -27.11
CA ARG A 24 -11.05 14.86 -26.21
C ARG A 24 -12.37 15.33 -25.60
N LEU A 25 -13.40 15.52 -26.44
CA LEU A 25 -14.76 15.83 -26.01
C LEU A 25 -15.32 14.80 -25.04
N ILE A 26 -15.12 13.51 -25.29
CA ILE A 26 -15.63 12.43 -24.43
C ILE A 26 -14.94 12.40 -23.05
N ALA A 27 -13.64 12.73 -22.97
CA ALA A 27 -12.93 12.81 -21.69
C ALA A 27 -13.40 14.02 -20.86
N ASP A 28 -13.63 15.14 -21.54
CA ASP A 28 -14.13 16.38 -20.95
C ASP A 28 -15.57 16.21 -20.46
N ASP A 29 -16.44 15.61 -21.27
CA ASP A 29 -17.83 15.28 -20.95
C ASP A 29 -17.92 14.27 -19.81
N ALA A 30 -17.04 13.27 -19.77
CA ALA A 30 -17.02 12.29 -18.68
C ALA A 30 -16.57 12.93 -17.36
N ALA A 31 -15.53 13.77 -17.37
CA ALA A 31 -15.11 14.50 -16.18
C ALA A 31 -16.19 15.49 -15.69
N ALA A 32 -16.84 16.20 -16.61
CA ALA A 32 -17.96 17.10 -16.32
C ALA A 32 -19.19 16.34 -15.80
N LEU A 33 -19.51 15.18 -16.36
CA LEU A 33 -20.61 14.32 -15.90
C LEU A 33 -20.34 13.78 -14.49
N PHE A 34 -19.12 13.31 -14.19
CA PHE A 34 -18.76 12.89 -12.85
C PHE A 34 -18.81 14.05 -11.84
N ALA A 35 -18.36 15.25 -12.25
CA ALA A 35 -18.46 16.46 -11.43
C ALA A 35 -19.92 16.86 -11.15
N PHE A 36 -20.76 16.85 -12.19
CA PHE A 36 -22.18 17.19 -12.12
C PHE A 36 -22.96 16.22 -11.24
N LEU A 37 -22.78 14.91 -11.47
CA LEU A 37 -23.48 13.88 -10.69
C LEU A 37 -23.00 13.84 -9.23
N ALA A 38 -21.72 14.13 -8.97
CA ALA A 38 -21.22 14.29 -7.60
C ALA A 38 -21.80 15.55 -6.93
N ALA A 39 -21.94 16.66 -7.65
CA ALA A 39 -22.53 17.91 -7.13
C ALA A 39 -24.03 17.84 -6.87
N ARG A 40 -24.72 16.86 -7.46
CA ARG A 40 -26.15 16.59 -7.25
C ARG A 40 -26.41 15.47 -6.25
N GLU A 41 -25.37 14.97 -5.56
CA GLU A 41 -25.44 13.80 -4.66
C GLU A 41 -25.99 12.52 -5.33
N CYS A 42 -26.01 12.49 -6.68
CA CYS A 42 -26.49 11.33 -7.44
C CYS A 42 -25.43 10.22 -7.52
N LEU A 43 -24.17 10.53 -7.23
CA LEU A 43 -23.10 9.56 -7.03
C LEU A 43 -22.81 9.43 -5.53
N TYR A 44 -23.23 8.31 -4.93
CA TYR A 44 -22.78 7.88 -3.60
C TYR A 44 -21.33 7.38 -3.63
N LEU A 45 -20.42 8.20 -4.18
CA LEU A 45 -19.00 7.90 -4.30
C LEU A 45 -18.20 8.88 -3.44
N SER A 46 -17.13 8.38 -2.82
CA SER A 46 -16.24 9.23 -2.03
C SER A 46 -15.54 10.28 -2.89
N ALA A 47 -15.18 11.42 -2.29
CA ALA A 47 -14.38 12.47 -2.92
C ALA A 47 -13.10 11.93 -3.59
N GLY A 48 -12.42 10.98 -2.92
CA GLY A 48 -11.22 10.33 -3.45
C GLY A 48 -11.50 9.43 -4.65
N THR A 49 -12.66 8.78 -4.68
CA THR A 49 -13.10 7.95 -5.80
C THR A 49 -13.39 8.81 -7.04
N VAL A 50 -14.14 9.90 -6.87
CA VAL A 50 -14.45 10.85 -7.96
C VAL A 50 -13.17 11.45 -8.53
N SER A 51 -12.27 11.92 -7.66
CA SER A 51 -10.96 12.46 -8.06
C SER A 51 -10.10 11.44 -8.83
N SER A 52 -10.10 10.18 -8.39
CA SER A 52 -9.37 9.09 -9.05
C SER A 52 -9.92 8.77 -10.44
N TYR A 53 -11.25 8.80 -10.63
CA TYR A 53 -11.87 8.60 -11.95
C TYR A 53 -11.50 9.73 -12.92
N ILE A 54 -11.61 10.98 -12.48
CA ILE A 54 -11.21 12.14 -13.31
C ILE A 54 -9.72 12.03 -13.68
N GLY A 55 -8.86 11.68 -12.72
CA GLY A 55 -7.43 11.46 -12.95
C GLY A 55 -7.13 10.31 -13.92
N ALA A 56 -7.90 9.22 -13.89
CA ALA A 56 -7.74 8.08 -14.78
C ALA A 56 -8.17 8.42 -16.22
N ILE A 57 -9.30 9.11 -16.39
CA ILE A 57 -9.84 9.55 -17.68
C ILE A 57 -8.87 10.54 -18.35
N THR A 58 -8.46 11.58 -17.62
CA THR A 58 -7.48 12.57 -18.11
C THR A 58 -6.12 11.94 -18.38
N GLY A 59 -5.68 10.99 -17.56
CA GLY A 59 -4.43 10.27 -17.75
C GLY A 59 -4.43 9.34 -18.97
N PHE A 60 -5.56 8.70 -19.28
CA PHE A 60 -5.75 7.93 -20.51
C PHE A 60 -5.70 8.86 -21.72
N ALA A 61 -6.48 9.94 -21.71
CA ALA A 61 -6.50 10.94 -22.77
C ALA A 61 -5.09 11.48 -23.09
N GLY A 62 -4.32 11.87 -22.05
CA GLY A 62 -2.96 12.38 -22.24
C GLY A 62 -1.94 11.35 -22.72
N ARG A 63 -2.15 10.05 -22.46
CA ARG A 63 -1.25 8.97 -22.94
C ARG A 63 -1.58 8.53 -24.37
N THR A 64 -2.86 8.44 -24.69
CA THR A 64 -3.33 7.92 -26.00
C THR A 64 -3.35 9.00 -27.07
N MET A 65 -3.56 10.26 -26.69
CA MET A 65 -3.72 11.37 -27.64
C MET A 65 -2.54 12.37 -27.63
N GLY A 66 -1.49 12.16 -26.84
CA GLY A 66 -0.34 13.08 -26.74
C GLY A 66 -0.62 14.41 -26.00
N VAL A 67 -1.83 14.56 -25.44
CA VAL A 67 -2.35 15.77 -24.81
C VAL A 67 -1.89 15.88 -23.35
N ARG A 68 -0.58 15.90 -23.08
CA ARG A 68 -0.06 15.90 -21.69
C ARG A 68 -0.16 17.25 -20.97
N SER A 69 -0.29 18.35 -21.72
CA SER A 69 -0.11 19.72 -21.23
C SER A 69 -1.05 20.75 -21.87
N THR A 70 -2.24 20.36 -22.34
CA THR A 70 -3.22 21.34 -22.82
C THR A 70 -3.96 22.01 -21.65
N PRO A 71 -4.48 23.23 -21.86
CA PRO A 71 -5.28 23.95 -20.87
C PRO A 71 -6.43 23.11 -20.28
N ASP A 72 -7.10 22.29 -21.10
CA ASP A 72 -8.24 21.47 -20.64
C ASP A 72 -7.83 20.38 -19.65
N VAL A 73 -6.69 19.72 -19.87
CA VAL A 73 -6.16 18.72 -18.93
C VAL A 73 -5.76 19.36 -17.60
N LEU A 74 -5.28 20.61 -17.63
CA LEU A 74 -5.02 21.39 -16.43
C LEU A 74 -6.33 21.79 -15.72
N ALA A 75 -7.34 22.21 -16.47
CA ALA A 75 -8.66 22.55 -15.96
C ALA A 75 -9.33 21.34 -15.28
N HIS A 76 -9.29 20.15 -15.87
CA HIS A 76 -9.85 18.93 -15.25
C HIS A 76 -9.14 18.49 -13.98
N LYS A 77 -7.80 18.62 -13.95
CA LYS A 77 -7.05 18.39 -12.70
C LYS A 77 -7.48 19.39 -11.63
N LEU A 78 -7.68 20.65 -12.00
CA LEU A 78 -8.13 21.70 -11.09
C LEU A 78 -9.56 21.45 -10.59
N VAL A 79 -10.46 21.00 -11.47
CA VAL A 79 -11.82 20.56 -11.13
C VAL A 79 -11.78 19.36 -10.18
N ALA A 80 -10.95 18.35 -10.45
CA ALA A 80 -10.78 17.19 -9.55
C ALA A 80 -10.26 17.59 -8.17
N VAL A 81 -9.33 18.55 -8.09
CA VAL A 81 -8.82 19.10 -6.82
C VAL A 81 -9.92 19.88 -6.08
N ARG A 82 -10.67 20.73 -6.80
CA ARG A 82 -11.77 21.52 -6.21
C ARG A 82 -12.93 20.65 -5.74
N LEU A 83 -13.33 19.65 -6.53
CA LEU A 83 -14.32 18.65 -6.13
C LEU A 83 -13.87 17.86 -4.90
N ALA A 84 -12.60 17.43 -4.87
CA ALA A 84 -12.07 16.73 -3.70
C ALA A 84 -12.00 17.62 -2.44
N ALA A 85 -11.90 18.94 -2.62
CA ALA A 85 -11.96 19.91 -1.53
C ALA A 85 -13.39 20.22 -1.07
N TRP A 86 -14.36 20.20 -1.99
CA TRP A 86 -15.76 20.54 -1.73
C TRP A 86 -16.59 19.34 -1.24
N LEU A 87 -16.30 18.13 -1.72
CA LEU A 87 -16.97 16.91 -1.27
C LEU A 87 -16.53 16.55 0.15
N PRO A 88 -17.43 15.99 0.99
CA PRO A 88 -17.08 15.51 2.31
C PRO A 88 -15.89 14.55 2.24
N LYS A 89 -14.81 14.86 2.95
CA LYS A 89 -13.66 13.97 3.03
C LYS A 89 -14.10 12.73 3.80
N THR A 90 -14.16 11.59 3.13
CA THR A 90 -14.24 10.27 3.78
C THR A 90 -12.88 9.97 4.40
N VAL A 91 -12.60 10.60 5.54
CA VAL A 91 -11.46 10.19 6.36
C VAL A 91 -11.80 8.82 6.92
N ASP A 92 -10.90 7.86 6.74
CA ASP A 92 -11.04 6.58 7.42
C ASP A 92 -10.92 6.81 8.93
N THR A 93 -12.08 6.79 9.61
CA THR A 93 -12.25 7.02 11.05
C THR A 93 -12.24 5.72 11.84
N ARG A 94 -12.07 4.57 11.18
CA ARG A 94 -12.05 3.28 11.87
C ARG A 94 -10.95 3.26 12.92
N PRO A 95 -11.22 2.67 14.10
CA PRO A 95 -10.21 2.56 15.14
C PRO A 95 -9.05 1.68 14.64
N PRO A 96 -7.82 1.94 15.12
CA PRO A 96 -6.70 1.05 14.86
C PRO A 96 -6.97 -0.33 15.47
N VAL A 97 -6.53 -1.38 14.80
CA VAL A 97 -6.56 -2.74 15.37
C VAL A 97 -5.56 -2.79 16.53
N PRO A 98 -5.94 -3.29 17.72
CA PRO A 98 -5.02 -3.36 18.85
C PRO A 98 -3.79 -4.20 18.54
N ARG A 99 -2.61 -3.80 19.04
CA ARG A 99 -1.37 -4.57 18.91
C ARG A 99 -1.51 -6.03 19.33
N ARG A 100 -2.38 -6.33 20.31
CA ARG A 100 -2.64 -7.69 20.78
C ARG A 100 -3.10 -8.63 19.64
N ALA A 101 -4.01 -8.19 18.79
CA ALA A 101 -4.47 -8.98 17.64
C ALA A 101 -3.33 -9.31 16.67
N PHE A 102 -2.38 -8.39 16.48
CA PHE A 102 -1.19 -8.67 15.66
C PHE A 102 -0.26 -9.70 16.31
N LEU A 103 -0.07 -9.63 17.64
CA LEU A 103 0.72 -10.63 18.38
C LEU A 103 0.09 -12.02 18.29
N ASP A 104 -1.24 -12.10 18.46
CA ASP A 104 -1.98 -13.36 18.39
C ASP A 104 -1.92 -13.94 16.97
N ALA A 105 -2.12 -13.11 15.94
CA ALA A 105 -1.98 -13.48 14.54
C ALA A 105 -0.56 -13.97 14.18
N CYS A 106 0.49 -13.30 14.64
CA CYS A 106 1.86 -13.74 14.41
C CYS A 106 2.23 -15.03 15.18
N SER A 107 1.52 -15.32 16.27
CA SER A 107 1.73 -16.51 17.10
C SER A 107 0.95 -17.73 16.60
N ASP A 108 -0.13 -17.52 15.86
CA ASP A 108 -1.04 -18.56 15.33
C ASP A 108 -0.28 -19.64 14.56
N LYS A 109 -0.22 -20.87 15.07
CA LYS A 109 0.51 -21.97 14.42
C LYS A 109 -0.27 -22.62 13.28
N SER A 110 -1.58 -22.38 13.19
CA SER A 110 -2.42 -22.86 12.09
C SER A 110 -2.19 -22.08 10.79
N ALA A 111 -1.68 -20.85 10.89
CA ALA A 111 -1.48 -19.98 9.74
C ALA A 111 -0.11 -20.20 9.04
N PRO A 112 -0.03 -20.00 7.72
CA PRO A 112 1.22 -20.08 6.98
C PRO A 112 2.31 -19.20 7.59
N LEU A 113 3.51 -19.74 7.80
CA LEU A 113 4.62 -18.99 8.38
C LEU A 113 4.96 -17.73 7.58
N ALA A 114 4.91 -17.81 6.24
CA ALA A 114 5.13 -16.66 5.37
C ALA A 114 4.17 -15.49 5.65
N CYS A 115 2.88 -15.76 5.89
CA CYS A 115 1.89 -14.72 6.19
C CYS A 115 2.16 -14.05 7.54
N ARG A 116 2.57 -14.83 8.54
CA ARG A 116 2.89 -14.33 9.88
C ARG A 116 4.12 -13.44 9.89
N LEU A 117 5.17 -13.85 9.16
CA LEU A 117 6.39 -13.07 9.02
C LEU A 117 6.16 -11.80 8.19
N ALA A 118 5.37 -11.89 7.12
CA ALA A 118 4.91 -10.76 6.32
C ALA A 118 4.14 -9.73 7.16
N LEU A 119 3.19 -10.20 7.97
CA LEU A 119 2.42 -9.34 8.88
C LEU A 119 3.33 -8.64 9.90
N ALA A 120 4.26 -9.39 10.51
CA ALA A 120 5.22 -8.85 11.45
C ALA A 120 6.13 -7.79 10.81
N PHE A 121 6.66 -8.07 9.61
CA PHE A 121 7.49 -7.12 8.87
C PHE A 121 6.75 -5.84 8.56
N CYS A 122 5.50 -5.95 8.09
CA CYS A 122 4.63 -4.82 7.79
C CYS A 122 4.42 -3.93 9.02
N PHE A 123 4.17 -4.55 10.18
CA PHE A 123 3.98 -3.83 11.44
C PHE A 123 5.28 -3.13 11.89
N ASP A 124 6.41 -3.83 11.87
CA ASP A 124 7.70 -3.30 12.35
C ASP A 124 8.28 -2.21 11.44
N THR A 125 7.92 -2.21 10.16
CA THR A 125 8.43 -1.23 9.19
C THR A 125 7.39 -0.17 8.82
N VAL A 126 6.17 -0.30 9.35
CA VAL A 126 5.04 0.60 9.04
C VAL A 126 4.78 0.68 7.52
N SER A 127 5.12 -0.38 6.78
CA SER A 127 5.10 -0.42 5.32
C SER A 127 3.70 -0.64 4.75
N ARG A 128 3.52 -0.39 3.45
CA ARG A 128 2.30 -0.84 2.74
C ARG A 128 2.49 -2.28 2.30
N SER A 129 1.41 -3.06 2.23
CA SER A 129 1.43 -4.43 1.71
C SER A 129 2.10 -4.55 0.34
N SER A 130 1.85 -3.59 -0.55
CA SER A 130 2.46 -3.55 -1.88
C SER A 130 3.98 -3.36 -1.87
N ASP A 131 4.56 -2.79 -0.80
CA ASP A 131 5.99 -2.47 -0.78
C ASP A 131 6.86 -3.68 -0.44
N TYR A 132 6.30 -4.70 0.22
CA TYR A 132 7.05 -5.88 0.65
C TYR A 132 6.54 -7.20 0.08
N LEU A 133 5.27 -7.31 -0.31
CA LEU A 133 4.72 -8.55 -0.89
C LEU A 133 5.02 -8.69 -2.38
N THR A 134 5.13 -7.56 -3.08
CA THR A 134 5.20 -7.53 -4.54
C THR A 134 6.25 -6.55 -5.04
N GLU A 135 6.78 -6.80 -6.23
CA GLU A 135 7.57 -5.83 -6.99
C GLU A 135 6.87 -5.44 -8.28
N SER A 136 7.17 -4.23 -8.77
CA SER A 136 6.76 -3.78 -10.10
C SER A 136 7.89 -4.05 -11.10
N ARG A 137 7.56 -4.59 -12.29
CA ARG A 137 8.52 -4.80 -13.38
C ARG A 137 8.26 -3.82 -14.51
N ALA A 138 9.32 -3.35 -15.16
CA ALA A 138 9.24 -2.35 -16.24
C ALA A 138 8.29 -2.79 -17.37
N ASP A 139 8.30 -4.08 -17.70
CA ASP A 139 7.55 -4.65 -18.84
C ASP A 139 6.21 -5.28 -18.45
N SER A 140 5.77 -5.14 -17.19
CA SER A 140 4.54 -5.74 -16.69
C SER A 140 3.69 -4.76 -15.89
N CYS A 141 2.43 -4.63 -16.27
CA CYS A 141 1.43 -3.93 -15.47
C CYS A 141 0.95 -4.72 -14.25
N LYS A 142 1.33 -6.01 -14.15
CA LYS A 142 0.97 -6.87 -13.03
C LYS A 142 2.12 -6.92 -12.01
N PRO A 143 1.85 -6.61 -10.74
CA PRO A 143 2.80 -6.86 -9.66
C PRO A 143 3.12 -8.36 -9.62
N VAL A 144 4.38 -8.70 -9.40
CA VAL A 144 4.79 -10.09 -9.18
C VAL A 144 5.25 -10.27 -7.74
N PRO A 145 5.28 -11.50 -7.19
CA PRO A 145 5.76 -11.73 -5.83
C PRO A 145 7.18 -11.20 -5.63
N MET A 146 7.42 -10.61 -4.45
CA MET A 146 8.75 -10.15 -4.04
C MET A 146 9.75 -11.31 -4.07
N PRO A 147 10.88 -11.24 -4.82
CA PRO A 147 11.87 -12.31 -4.87
C PRO A 147 12.64 -12.48 -3.56
N LEU A 148 13.07 -13.71 -3.25
CA LEU A 148 13.95 -13.99 -2.10
C LEU A 148 15.32 -13.29 -2.20
N GLY A 149 15.84 -13.07 -3.42
CA GLY A 149 17.10 -12.37 -3.66
C GLY A 149 17.07 -10.89 -3.24
N HIS A 150 15.89 -10.32 -3.03
CA HIS A 150 15.74 -8.92 -2.64
C HIS A 150 15.96 -8.67 -1.15
N VAL A 151 15.95 -9.73 -0.34
CA VAL A 151 16.18 -9.61 1.11
C VAL A 151 17.64 -9.89 1.47
N THR A 152 18.22 -9.02 2.29
CA THR A 152 19.50 -9.26 2.97
C THR A 152 19.22 -9.37 4.46
N VAL A 153 19.81 -10.37 5.12
CA VAL A 153 19.60 -10.62 6.54
C VAL A 153 20.95 -10.71 7.24
N GLY A 154 21.07 -10.14 8.43
CA GLY A 154 22.34 -10.05 9.13
C GLY A 154 22.20 -9.63 10.58
N LEU A 155 23.32 -9.27 11.18
CA LEU A 155 23.40 -8.66 12.51
C LEU A 155 24.00 -7.27 12.37
N CYS A 156 23.52 -6.29 13.13
CA CYS A 156 24.19 -5.00 13.25
C CYS A 156 25.47 -5.14 14.10
N PRO A 157 26.34 -4.09 14.19
CA PRO A 157 27.54 -4.13 15.02
C PRO A 157 27.29 -4.46 16.50
N LYS A 158 26.10 -4.15 17.01
CA LYS A 158 25.67 -4.48 18.38
C LYS A 158 25.11 -5.91 18.53
N GLY A 159 25.18 -6.74 17.48
CA GLY A 159 24.72 -8.13 17.49
C GLY A 159 23.21 -8.33 17.33
N PHE A 160 22.42 -7.28 17.09
CA PHE A 160 20.97 -7.41 16.92
C PHE A 160 20.59 -7.76 15.48
N PRO A 161 19.56 -8.60 15.25
CA PRO A 161 19.07 -8.91 13.92
C PRO A 161 18.63 -7.68 13.12
N VAL A 162 19.02 -7.65 11.85
CA VAL A 162 18.60 -6.67 10.85
C VAL A 162 18.18 -7.38 9.57
N VAL A 163 17.13 -6.88 8.95
CA VAL A 163 16.62 -7.33 7.65
C VAL A 163 16.43 -6.14 6.74
N ASP A 164 17.06 -6.19 5.58
CA ASP A 164 16.94 -5.19 4.52
C ASP A 164 16.19 -5.78 3.35
N LEU A 165 15.08 -5.15 2.96
CA LEU A 165 14.30 -5.52 1.80
C LEU A 165 14.44 -4.45 0.72
N ARG A 166 14.98 -4.83 -0.44
CA ARG A 166 15.06 -3.96 -1.62
C ARG A 166 13.76 -4.00 -2.40
N THR A 167 13.16 -2.84 -2.64
CA THR A 167 11.87 -2.72 -3.31
C THR A 167 11.80 -1.47 -4.18
N THR A 168 10.95 -1.49 -5.21
CA THR A 168 10.59 -0.30 -5.99
C THR A 168 9.30 0.29 -5.40
N VAL A 169 9.40 1.50 -4.84
CA VAL A 169 8.28 2.11 -4.14
C VAL A 169 7.17 2.50 -5.13
N LYS A 170 5.92 2.17 -4.79
CA LYS A 170 4.74 2.61 -5.55
C LYS A 170 4.78 4.11 -5.78
N GLY A 171 4.83 4.51 -7.06
CA GLY A 171 4.80 5.90 -7.51
C GLY A 171 6.12 6.37 -8.12
N ASP A 172 7.21 5.64 -7.92
CA ASP A 172 8.47 6.00 -8.55
C ASP A 172 8.55 5.45 -9.98
N ARG A 173 8.27 6.35 -10.94
CA ARG A 173 8.39 6.07 -12.38
C ARG A 173 9.85 6.03 -12.86
N LYS A 174 10.82 6.35 -11.98
CA LYS A 174 12.26 6.34 -12.30
C LYS A 174 12.93 5.01 -11.99
N GLY A 175 12.25 4.09 -11.30
CA GLY A 175 12.80 2.77 -10.95
C GLY A 175 13.86 2.81 -9.83
N VAL A 176 13.87 3.84 -8.98
CA VAL A 176 14.77 3.95 -7.84
C VAL A 176 14.43 2.86 -6.84
N VAL A 177 15.42 1.99 -6.63
CA VAL A 177 15.38 0.96 -5.61
C VAL A 177 15.49 1.63 -4.24
N THR A 178 14.52 1.37 -3.37
CA THR A 178 14.51 1.79 -1.97
C THR A 178 14.72 0.57 -1.08
N THR A 179 15.35 0.77 0.07
CA THR A 179 15.51 -0.28 1.08
C THR A 179 14.57 -0.02 2.24
N ILE A 180 13.73 -1.01 2.55
CA ILE A 180 12.94 -1.05 3.79
C ILE A 180 13.73 -1.90 4.79
N ARG A 181 14.08 -1.31 5.92
CA ARG A 181 14.86 -1.98 6.97
C ARG A 181 13.98 -2.26 8.18
N ALA A 182 14.03 -3.50 8.67
CA ALA A 182 13.55 -3.89 9.99
C ALA A 182 14.75 -4.18 10.88
N SER A 183 14.77 -3.59 12.08
CA SER A 183 15.84 -3.76 13.07
C SER A 183 15.28 -4.19 14.41
N CYS A 184 15.99 -5.08 15.11
CA CYS A 184 15.75 -5.40 16.52
C CYS A 184 16.70 -4.63 17.46
N SER A 185 17.52 -3.71 16.95
CA SER A 185 18.48 -2.96 17.77
C SER A 185 17.79 -1.84 18.54
N PRO A 186 17.76 -1.86 19.89
CA PRO A 186 17.20 -0.76 20.67
C PRO A 186 17.85 0.58 20.30
N GLY A 187 17.02 1.61 20.14
CA GLY A 187 17.45 2.96 19.79
C GLY A 187 17.85 3.20 18.33
N SER A 188 17.81 2.18 17.47
CA SER A 188 17.95 2.38 16.01
C SER A 188 16.67 3.02 15.45
N PRO A 189 16.78 3.97 14.50
CA PRO A 189 15.62 4.60 13.88
C PRO A 189 14.72 3.60 13.12
N GLU A 190 15.26 2.42 12.78
CA GLU A 190 14.57 1.33 12.11
C GLU A 190 14.01 0.26 13.08
N CYS A 191 14.14 0.48 14.40
CA CYS A 191 13.59 -0.40 15.43
C CYS A 191 12.27 0.17 15.93
N HIS A 192 11.16 -0.44 15.50
CA HIS A 192 9.83 -0.05 15.97
C HIS A 192 9.72 -0.22 17.50
N PRO A 193 9.28 0.80 18.26
CA PRO A 193 9.30 0.79 19.73
C PRO A 193 8.41 -0.32 20.32
N CYS A 194 7.38 -0.72 19.58
CA CYS A 194 6.47 -1.81 19.96
C CYS A 194 6.45 -2.92 18.91
N GLY A 195 7.60 -3.14 18.25
CA GLY A 195 7.72 -4.15 17.20
C GLY A 195 7.35 -5.56 17.65
N LEU A 196 7.20 -6.43 16.67
CA LEU A 196 6.86 -7.85 16.74
C LEU A 196 8.11 -8.72 16.52
N ASN A 197 9.31 -8.11 16.57
CA ASN A 197 10.61 -8.76 16.38
C ASN A 197 10.74 -9.45 15.02
N ALA A 198 10.19 -8.82 13.97
CA ALA A 198 10.15 -9.38 12.63
C ALA A 198 11.55 -9.74 12.11
N ALA A 199 12.55 -8.86 12.33
CA ALA A 199 13.91 -9.07 11.82
C ALA A 199 14.55 -10.36 12.34
N LYS A 200 14.36 -10.70 13.62
CA LYS A 200 14.85 -11.95 14.22
C LYS A 200 14.27 -13.17 13.51
N ASN A 201 12.95 -13.21 13.36
CA ASN A 201 12.25 -14.37 12.82
C ASN A 201 12.46 -14.52 11.31
N ILE A 202 12.47 -13.41 10.57
CA ILE A 202 12.71 -13.40 9.13
C ILE A 202 14.16 -13.80 8.82
N ARG A 203 15.14 -13.33 9.60
CA ARG A 203 16.53 -13.78 9.46
C ARG A 203 16.63 -15.29 9.56
N ALA A 204 16.06 -15.88 10.61
CA ALA A 204 16.10 -17.34 10.80
C ALA A 204 15.46 -18.09 9.63
N TRP A 205 14.30 -17.64 9.17
CA TRP A 205 13.60 -18.25 8.04
C TRP A 205 14.34 -18.12 6.70
N VAL A 206 14.88 -16.95 6.39
CA VAL A 206 15.64 -16.72 5.15
C VAL A 206 16.93 -17.56 5.13
N VAL A 207 17.65 -17.63 6.26
CA VAL A 207 18.85 -18.48 6.38
C VAL A 207 18.49 -19.94 6.14
N TRP A 208 17.48 -20.46 6.85
CA TRP A 208 17.01 -21.84 6.69
C TRP A 208 16.59 -22.17 5.26
N ARG A 209 15.94 -21.23 4.56
CA ARG A 209 15.56 -21.43 3.15
C ARG A 209 16.78 -21.54 2.25
N ARG A 210 17.74 -20.64 2.39
CA ARG A 210 18.98 -20.62 1.59
C ARG A 210 19.79 -21.89 1.79
N GLU A 211 19.91 -22.36 3.04
CA GLU A 211 20.59 -23.63 3.38
C GLU A 211 19.92 -24.85 2.72
N ARG A 212 18.62 -24.77 2.41
CA ARG A 212 17.86 -25.81 1.71
C ARG A 212 17.79 -25.63 0.20
N GLY A 213 18.64 -24.78 -0.38
CA GLY A 213 18.73 -24.61 -1.83
C GLY A 213 17.61 -23.77 -2.45
N ALA A 214 16.95 -22.93 -1.65
CA ALA A 214 16.01 -21.92 -2.14
C ALA A 214 16.63 -21.05 -3.25
N SER A 215 15.98 -20.99 -4.42
CA SER A 215 16.40 -20.10 -5.52
C SER A 215 16.22 -18.63 -5.12
N PRO A 216 17.12 -17.71 -5.49
CA PRO A 216 16.91 -16.28 -5.30
C PRO A 216 15.64 -15.73 -5.97
N ASP A 217 15.17 -16.37 -7.05
CA ASP A 217 14.02 -15.90 -7.82
C ASP A 217 12.68 -16.40 -7.27
N GLU A 218 12.70 -17.36 -6.34
CA GLU A 218 11.46 -17.84 -5.74
C GLU A 218 10.85 -16.78 -4.80
N PRO A 219 9.52 -16.81 -4.55
CA PRO A 219 8.90 -15.80 -3.70
C PRO A 219 9.52 -15.74 -2.30
N LEU A 220 9.79 -14.53 -1.81
CA LEU A 220 10.19 -14.28 -0.43
C LEU A 220 9.13 -14.86 0.50
N TRP A 221 7.87 -14.43 0.37
CA TRP A 221 6.74 -14.93 1.16
C TRP A 221 6.09 -16.16 0.55
N ARG A 222 6.87 -17.23 0.34
CA ARG A 222 6.38 -18.45 -0.30
C ARG A 222 5.41 -19.24 0.58
N LEU A 223 4.24 -19.55 0.03
CA LEU A 223 3.22 -20.44 0.60
C LEU A 223 3.53 -21.91 0.27
N ALA A 224 2.83 -22.84 0.94
CA ALA A 224 3.03 -24.28 0.77
C ALA A 224 2.76 -24.77 -0.67
N ASP A 225 1.82 -24.13 -1.36
CA ASP A 225 1.48 -24.41 -2.77
C ASP A 225 2.46 -23.78 -3.77
N GLY A 226 3.52 -23.12 -3.29
CA GLY A 226 4.56 -22.50 -4.10
C GLY A 226 4.28 -21.07 -4.53
N ARG A 227 3.08 -20.53 -4.32
CA ARG A 227 2.77 -19.13 -4.64
C ARG A 227 3.43 -18.16 -3.66
N GLY A 228 3.56 -16.90 -4.05
CA GLY A 228 3.81 -15.81 -3.11
C GLY A 228 2.53 -15.44 -2.37
N ALA A 229 2.66 -15.14 -1.07
CA ALA A 229 1.57 -14.62 -0.25
C ALA A 229 1.07 -13.28 -0.81
N THR A 230 -0.24 -13.14 -0.86
CA THR A 230 -0.94 -11.93 -1.29
C THR A 230 -1.29 -11.06 -0.09
N ALA A 231 -1.72 -9.83 -0.35
CA ALA A 231 -2.20 -8.96 0.72
C ALA A 231 -3.43 -9.58 1.41
N GLU A 232 -4.30 -10.25 0.66
CA GLU A 232 -5.50 -10.88 1.24
C GLU A 232 -5.13 -12.03 2.18
N ASP A 233 -4.17 -12.89 1.80
CA ASP A 233 -3.68 -13.97 2.69
C ASP A 233 -3.21 -13.43 4.06
N VAL A 234 -2.53 -12.27 4.04
CA VAL A 234 -2.04 -11.60 5.27
C VAL A 234 -3.17 -10.92 6.05
N LEU A 235 -4.15 -10.32 5.37
CA LEU A 235 -5.28 -9.67 6.02
C LEU A 235 -6.28 -10.68 6.60
N ASP A 236 -6.52 -11.79 5.93
CA ASP A 236 -7.35 -12.89 6.41
C ASP A 236 -6.81 -13.49 7.69
N LEU A 237 -5.48 -13.58 7.81
CA LEU A 237 -4.85 -13.93 9.07
C LEU A 237 -5.24 -12.92 10.17
N LEU A 238 -5.11 -11.62 9.94
CA LEU A 238 -5.44 -10.61 10.96
C LEU A 238 -6.93 -10.62 11.34
N ARG A 239 -7.83 -10.83 10.37
CA ARG A 239 -9.29 -10.87 10.58
C ARG A 239 -9.73 -11.98 11.54
N LYS A 240 -8.98 -13.08 11.65
CA LYS A 240 -9.28 -14.14 12.62
C LYS A 240 -9.06 -13.73 14.07
N HIS A 241 -8.31 -12.65 14.29
CA HIS A 241 -7.86 -12.22 15.62
C HIS A 241 -8.41 -10.84 16.02
N THR A 242 -9.39 -10.31 15.28
CA THR A 242 -10.06 -9.04 15.62
C THR A 242 -11.45 -8.94 15.00
N ASP A 243 -12.38 -8.36 15.75
CA ASP A 243 -13.73 -8.03 15.25
C ASP A 243 -13.78 -6.70 14.47
N LEU A 244 -12.66 -5.97 14.43
CA LEU A 244 -12.58 -4.69 13.71
C LEU A 244 -12.40 -4.92 12.21
N ALA A 245 -12.97 -4.02 11.41
CA ALA A 245 -12.86 -4.09 9.96
C ALA A 245 -11.40 -3.94 9.48
N VAL A 246 -10.87 -4.97 8.82
CA VAL A 246 -9.51 -5.02 8.29
C VAL A 246 -9.47 -4.63 6.80
N SER A 247 -8.51 -3.78 6.43
CA SER A 247 -8.24 -3.34 5.06
C SER A 247 -6.72 -3.24 4.81
N LEU A 248 -6.33 -2.97 3.56
CA LEU A 248 -4.92 -2.84 3.15
C LEU A 248 -4.12 -1.78 3.94
N HIS A 249 -4.79 -0.79 4.52
CA HIS A 249 -4.15 0.25 5.33
C HIS A 249 -4.14 -0.06 6.83
N THR A 250 -4.85 -1.09 7.28
CA THR A 250 -5.06 -1.39 8.71
C THR A 250 -3.74 -1.60 9.45
N THR A 251 -2.82 -2.41 8.91
CA THR A 251 -1.52 -2.64 9.56
C THR A 251 -0.72 -1.36 9.70
N ARG A 252 -0.66 -0.54 8.65
CA ARG A 252 0.07 0.74 8.64
C ARG A 252 -0.53 1.77 9.62
N ILE A 253 -1.86 1.88 9.67
CA ILE A 253 -2.57 2.75 10.63
C ILE A 253 -2.32 2.27 12.06
N SER A 254 -2.46 0.97 12.33
CA SER A 254 -2.36 0.41 13.68
C SER A 254 -0.94 0.49 14.21
N SER A 255 0.05 0.14 13.39
CA SER A 255 1.48 0.28 13.71
C SER A 255 1.86 1.74 14.01
N ALA A 256 1.48 2.67 13.12
CA ALA A 256 1.71 4.11 13.32
C ALA A 256 1.07 4.64 14.61
N SER A 257 -0.17 4.22 14.89
CA SER A 257 -0.91 4.63 16.07
C SER A 257 -0.27 4.09 17.36
N GLU A 258 0.16 2.83 17.37
CA GLU A 258 0.83 2.22 18.52
C GLU A 258 2.18 2.89 18.82
N ALA A 259 2.97 3.19 17.78
CA ALA A 259 4.27 3.85 17.95
C ALA A 259 4.15 5.23 18.63
N VAL A 260 3.12 6.00 18.27
CA VAL A 260 2.85 7.33 18.85
C VAL A 260 2.23 7.20 20.24
N ALA A 261 1.24 6.33 20.42
CA ALA A 261 0.54 6.18 21.70
C ALA A 261 1.48 5.74 22.84
N ARG A 262 2.53 4.99 22.52
CA ARG A 262 3.52 4.50 23.48
C ARG A 262 4.66 5.51 23.73
N GLY A 263 4.62 6.69 23.11
CA GLY A 263 5.65 7.72 23.22
C GLY A 263 7.00 7.31 22.60
N GLY A 264 7.01 6.24 21.80
CA GLY A 264 8.23 5.63 21.32
C GLY A 264 8.87 6.35 20.13
N PHE A 265 8.08 7.05 19.31
CA PHE A 265 8.54 7.84 18.16
C PHE A 265 7.83 9.18 18.03
N THR A 266 8.58 10.18 17.57
CA THR A 266 8.03 11.40 16.96
C THR A 266 7.40 11.10 15.59
N LEU A 267 6.49 11.97 15.13
CA LEU A 267 5.93 11.87 13.77
C LEU A 267 7.01 11.93 12.67
N GLY A 268 8.12 12.65 12.91
CA GLY A 268 9.24 12.70 11.96
C GLY A 268 9.99 11.37 11.86
N GLN A 269 10.32 10.75 12.99
CA GLN A 269 10.94 9.42 13.00
C GLN A 269 10.01 8.37 12.37
N LEU A 270 8.71 8.43 12.67
CA LEU A 270 7.73 7.54 12.08
C LEU A 270 7.60 7.77 10.56
N ALA A 271 7.62 9.03 10.11
CA ALA A 271 7.63 9.38 8.69
C ALA A 271 8.83 8.76 7.97
N THR A 272 10.02 8.81 8.57
CA THR A 272 11.22 8.16 8.04
C THR A 272 11.05 6.64 7.97
N LEU A 273 10.62 5.99 9.07
CA LEU A 273 10.47 4.53 9.12
C LEU A 273 9.50 4.01 8.05
N GLY A 274 8.31 4.61 7.94
CA GLY A 274 7.30 4.17 6.97
C GLY A 274 7.47 4.74 5.57
N GLY A 275 8.51 5.53 5.30
CA GLY A 275 8.77 6.13 3.99
C GLY A 275 7.70 7.15 3.55
N TRP A 276 7.18 7.96 4.46
CA TRP A 276 6.30 9.07 4.13
C TRP A 276 7.10 10.29 3.67
N SER A 277 6.51 11.09 2.77
CA SER A 277 7.13 12.32 2.27
C SER A 277 7.21 13.44 3.32
N SER A 278 6.40 13.39 4.38
CA SER A 278 6.43 14.36 5.47
C SER A 278 5.74 13.83 6.74
N ALA A 279 6.02 14.47 7.88
CA ALA A 279 5.33 14.22 9.14
C ALA A 279 3.81 14.47 9.04
N ASP A 280 3.37 15.44 8.25
CA ASP A 280 1.93 15.71 8.03
C ASP A 280 1.24 14.61 7.23
N ALA A 281 1.94 14.02 6.26
CA ALA A 281 1.43 12.86 5.54
C ALA A 281 1.30 11.64 6.48
N CYS A 282 2.25 11.48 7.40
CA CYS A 282 2.23 10.44 8.43
C CYS A 282 1.10 10.66 9.45
N ARG A 283 0.88 11.90 9.93
CA ARG A 283 -0.18 12.26 10.90
C ARG A 283 -1.56 11.77 10.48
N ARG A 284 -1.85 11.73 9.18
CA ARG A 284 -3.12 11.23 8.63
C ARG A 284 -3.36 9.73 8.84
N TYR A 285 -2.35 8.97 9.25
CA TYR A 285 -2.45 7.54 9.56
C TYR A 285 -2.49 7.25 11.06
N VAL A 286 -2.13 8.23 11.90
CA VAL A 286 -2.18 8.08 13.35
C VAL A 286 -3.61 8.30 13.82
N ARG A 287 -4.12 7.37 14.61
CA ARG A 287 -5.46 7.40 15.21
C ARG A 287 -5.36 7.23 16.72
N THR A 288 -6.35 7.74 17.44
CA THR A 288 -6.46 7.49 18.87
C THR A 288 -6.75 6.02 19.10
N ILE A 289 -5.94 5.35 19.91
CA ILE A 289 -6.23 4.00 20.36
C ILE A 289 -7.29 4.11 21.45
N VAL A 290 -8.51 3.67 21.15
CA VAL A 290 -9.55 3.54 22.17
C VAL A 290 -9.17 2.34 23.03
N VAL A 291 -8.54 2.61 24.17
CA VAL A 291 -8.34 1.59 25.20
C VAL A 291 -9.69 1.40 25.85
N GLY A 292 -10.35 0.27 25.59
CA GLY A 292 -11.52 -0.13 26.36
C GLY A 292 -11.17 -0.15 27.83
N ALA A 293 -11.96 0.54 28.64
CA ALA A 293 -11.93 0.38 30.09
C ALA A 293 -12.03 -1.12 30.39
N SER A 294 -11.01 -1.62 31.09
CA SER A 294 -10.96 -2.96 31.67
C SER A 294 -12.16 -3.25 32.54
#